data_AF-A0A1F8QXD2-F1
#
_entry.id   AF-A0A1F8QXD2-F1
#
_cell.length_a   1.000
_cell.length_b   1.000
_cell.length_c   1.000
_cell.angle_alpha   90.00
_cell.angle_beta   90.00
_cell.angle_gamma   90.00
#
_symmetry.space_group_name_H-M   'P 1'
#
loop_
_entity.id
_entity.type
_entity.pdbx_description
1 polymer ?
#
loop_
_entity_poly.entity_id
_entity_poly.type
_entity_poly.pdbx_seq_one_letter_code
_entity_poly.pdbx_strand_id
1 'polypeptide(L)'
;MTAGHCDDFLVYFYGIPYYLDMRQGRTDNHYDCQWHTNSWLNVTNQFVWWQDGSTFNCTATLSRNNQAIGSTVSKFGQQTYYTCGTLTFKEQTLSYITNCQPTFMKIEDTFGYSGPLAAPGDSGGPCFSGSTALGITSGISGNDVLYYMAINYVDGIGVSVLTSP
;
A
#
# COMPACT_ATOMS: atom_id res chain seq x y z
N MET A 1 4.41 8.12 6.87
CA MET A 1 3.18 7.45 6.36
C MET A 1 3.10 7.60 4.86
N THR A 2 2.36 6.75 4.17
CA THR A 2 2.28 6.75 2.70
C THR A 2 0.87 7.04 2.19
N ALA A 3 0.78 7.74 1.06
CA ALA A 3 -0.44 7.97 0.28
C ALA A 3 -0.19 7.55 -1.18
N GLY A 4 -1.23 7.20 -1.93
CA GLY A 4 -1.15 6.88 -3.37
C GLY A 4 -2.03 7.84 -4.16
N HIS A 5 -1.48 8.46 -5.21
CA HIS A 5 -2.16 9.38 -6.13
C HIS A 5 -3.18 10.33 -5.46
N CYS A 6 -2.74 11.09 -4.45
CA CYS A 6 -3.59 12.06 -3.74
C CYS A 6 -3.19 13.50 -4.12
N ASP A 7 -4.16 14.42 -4.14
CA ASP A 7 -3.88 15.86 -4.15
C ASP A 7 -3.18 16.23 -2.82
N ASP A 8 -2.22 17.17 -2.85
CA ASP A 8 -1.20 17.42 -1.80
C ASP A 8 -1.72 17.81 -0.39
N PHE A 9 -3.02 17.77 -0.11
CA PHE A 9 -3.58 18.21 1.17
C PHE A 9 -4.69 17.28 1.70
N LEU A 10 -4.54 16.93 2.99
CA LEU A 10 -5.41 16.14 3.88
C LEU A 10 -5.37 14.61 3.71
N VAL A 11 -4.75 13.94 4.70
CA VAL A 11 -4.91 12.50 4.93
C VAL A 11 -5.46 12.29 6.34
N TYR A 12 -6.59 11.60 6.44
CA TYR A 12 -7.18 11.21 7.72
C TYR A 12 -6.33 10.10 8.37
N PHE A 13 -5.99 10.24 9.65
CA PHE A 13 -5.44 9.13 10.44
C PHE A 13 -6.55 8.59 11.34
N TYR A 14 -7.02 7.36 11.08
CA TYR A 14 -8.17 6.76 11.78
C TYR A 14 -9.43 7.65 11.82
N GLY A 15 -9.75 8.33 10.71
CA GLY A 15 -10.94 9.20 10.62
C GLY A 15 -10.77 10.57 11.30
N ILE A 16 -9.61 10.87 11.89
CA ILE A 16 -9.29 12.20 12.42
C ILE A 16 -8.52 12.98 11.35
N PRO A 17 -8.94 14.21 11.00
CA PRO A 17 -8.19 15.05 10.07
C PRO A 17 -6.87 15.47 10.73
N TYR A 18 -5.76 14.94 10.22
CA TYR A 18 -4.42 15.44 10.55
C TYR A 18 -3.83 16.11 9.32
N TYR A 19 -3.17 17.25 9.53
CA TYR A 19 -2.25 17.79 8.54
C TYR A 19 -0.98 16.95 8.61
N LEU A 20 -0.75 16.17 7.55
CA LEU A 20 0.54 15.55 7.32
C LEU A 20 1.26 16.37 6.26
N ASP A 21 2.50 16.74 6.54
CA ASP A 21 3.34 17.44 5.58
C ASP A 21 3.82 16.43 4.55
N MET A 22 3.49 16.65 3.28
CA MET A 22 4.13 15.94 2.19
C MET A 22 5.61 16.31 2.16
N ARG A 23 6.48 15.30 2.19
CA ARG A 23 7.93 15.48 2.15
C ARG A 23 8.51 15.09 0.80
N GLN A 24 7.97 14.04 0.21
CA GLN A 24 8.34 13.57 -1.13
C GLN A 24 7.16 12.82 -1.76
N GLY A 25 7.09 12.75 -3.08
CA GLY A 25 6.22 11.80 -3.76
C GLY A 25 6.48 11.75 -5.26
N ARG A 26 6.02 10.67 -5.88
CA ARG A 26 6.10 10.41 -7.32
C ARG A 26 4.90 9.60 -7.79
N THR A 27 4.37 9.98 -8.95
CA THR A 27 3.18 9.39 -9.59
C THR A 27 3.45 9.10 -11.08
N ASP A 28 4.70 8.77 -11.40
CA ASP A 28 5.20 8.52 -12.75
C ASP A 28 5.92 7.17 -12.84
N ASN A 29 6.02 6.58 -14.03
CA ASN A 29 6.79 5.37 -14.30
C ASN A 29 6.39 4.17 -13.42
N HIS A 30 7.19 3.88 -12.40
CA HIS A 30 7.01 2.78 -11.44
C HIS A 30 6.34 3.22 -10.14
N TYR A 31 6.16 4.53 -9.97
CA TYR A 31 5.86 5.15 -8.70
C TYR A 31 4.39 5.53 -8.61
N ASP A 32 3.79 5.14 -7.50
CA ASP A 32 2.55 5.71 -7.01
C ASP A 32 2.61 5.77 -5.48
N CYS A 33 3.42 6.72 -5.00
CA CYS A 33 3.59 6.90 -3.57
C CYS A 33 3.96 8.34 -3.22
N GLN A 34 3.46 8.78 -2.09
CA GLN A 34 3.87 10.00 -1.41
C GLN A 34 4.25 9.64 0.01
N TRP A 35 5.32 10.24 0.51
CA TRP A 35 5.74 10.15 1.90
C TRP A 35 5.36 11.42 2.64
N HIS A 36 4.64 11.20 3.73
CA HIS A 36 4.11 12.23 4.59
C HIS A 36 4.64 12.06 6.02
N THR A 37 4.87 13.18 6.70
CA THR A 37 5.31 13.20 8.10
C THR A 37 4.45 14.18 8.90
N ASN A 38 4.42 14.01 10.22
CA ASN A 38 4.11 15.11 11.12
C ASN A 38 5.00 15.00 12.36
N SER A 39 5.20 16.09 13.08
CA SER A 39 6.06 16.14 14.26
C SER A 39 5.42 15.55 15.52
N TRP A 40 4.14 15.19 15.47
CA TRP A 40 3.33 14.82 16.63
C TRP A 40 3.01 13.32 16.70
N LEU A 41 3.25 12.59 15.61
CA LEU A 41 3.01 11.16 15.50
C LEU A 41 4.33 10.42 15.63
N ASN A 42 4.37 9.52 16.60
CA ASN A 42 5.41 8.52 16.68
C ASN A 42 5.02 7.34 15.78
N VAL A 43 5.55 7.29 14.57
CA VAL A 43 5.28 6.19 13.62
C VAL A 43 6.23 5.04 13.92
N THR A 44 5.68 3.87 14.22
CA THR A 44 6.43 2.64 14.49
C THR A 44 6.40 1.69 13.29
N ASN A 45 7.22 0.64 13.32
CA ASN A 45 7.27 -0.40 12.30
C ASN A 45 6.10 -1.39 12.43
N GLN A 46 4.85 -0.92 12.42
CA GLN A 46 3.69 -1.76 12.69
C GLN A 46 2.70 -1.78 11.51
N PHE A 47 2.18 -2.97 11.24
CA PHE A 47 1.01 -3.17 10.41
C PHE A 47 -0.22 -3.36 11.30
N VAL A 48 -1.35 -2.82 10.86
CA VAL A 48 -2.65 -3.12 11.44
C VAL A 48 -3.22 -4.33 10.73
N TRP A 49 -3.67 -5.35 11.47
CA TRP A 49 -4.25 -6.57 10.88
C TRP A 49 -5.73 -6.76 11.18
N TRP A 50 -6.33 -5.90 12.00
CA TRP A 50 -7.74 -6.00 12.31
C TRP A 50 -8.37 -4.63 12.63
N GLN A 51 -9.69 -4.55 12.53
CA GLN A 51 -10.46 -3.30 12.69
C GLN A 51 -10.42 -2.75 14.12
N ASP A 52 -10.09 -3.58 15.10
CA ASP A 52 -9.95 -3.18 16.51
C ASP A 52 -8.63 -2.44 16.81
N GLY A 53 -7.79 -2.22 15.78
CA GLY A 53 -6.50 -1.57 15.92
C GLY A 53 -5.38 -2.52 16.33
N SER A 54 -5.61 -3.83 16.34
CA SER A 54 -4.57 -4.82 16.61
C SER A 54 -3.43 -4.70 15.60
N THR A 55 -2.19 -4.73 16.10
CA THR A 55 -0.98 -4.56 15.30
C THR A 55 -0.01 -5.73 15.45
N PHE A 56 0.89 -5.83 14.47
CA PHE A 56 2.06 -6.69 14.53
C PHE A 56 3.23 -5.99 13.83
N ASN A 57 4.46 -6.35 14.19
CA ASN A 57 5.64 -5.65 13.69
C ASN A 57 5.98 -6.07 12.24
N CYS A 58 6.33 -5.08 11.42
CA CYS A 58 7.06 -5.23 10.19
C CYS A 58 8.53 -5.54 10.53
N THR A 59 9.02 -6.69 10.10
CA THR A 59 10.39 -7.16 10.38
C THR A 59 11.18 -7.43 9.11
N ALA A 60 10.52 -7.40 7.95
CA ALA A 60 11.16 -7.68 6.67
C ALA A 60 10.47 -6.93 5.53
N THR A 61 11.17 -6.88 4.39
CA THR A 61 10.61 -6.48 3.10
C THR A 61 10.84 -7.59 2.08
N LEU A 62 9.95 -7.72 1.10
CA LEU A 62 10.12 -8.65 -0.02
C LEU A 62 10.00 -7.89 -1.34
N SER A 63 11.08 -7.84 -2.10
CA SER A 63 11.11 -7.16 -3.38
C SER A 63 10.18 -7.82 -4.40
N ARG A 64 9.75 -7.04 -5.40
CA ARG A 64 8.90 -7.49 -6.51
C ARG A 64 9.35 -8.82 -7.09
N ASN A 65 10.64 -8.96 -7.39
CA ASN A 65 11.16 -10.14 -8.09
C ASN A 65 11.03 -11.41 -7.24
N ASN A 66 11.01 -11.28 -5.91
CA ASN A 66 10.92 -12.40 -4.98
C ASN A 66 9.47 -12.74 -4.56
N GLN A 67 8.48 -11.94 -4.97
CA GLN A 67 7.06 -12.25 -4.74
C GLN A 67 6.58 -13.28 -5.76
N ALA A 68 5.93 -14.35 -5.29
CA ALA A 68 5.49 -15.46 -6.12
C ALA A 68 4.03 -15.28 -6.57
N ILE A 69 3.75 -15.47 -7.86
CA ILE A 69 2.35 -15.59 -8.33
C ILE A 69 1.71 -16.77 -7.60
N GLY A 70 0.48 -16.60 -7.13
CA GLY A 70 -0.24 -17.55 -6.29
C GLY A 70 -0.06 -17.32 -4.78
N SER A 71 0.82 -16.39 -4.35
CA SER A 71 0.96 -16.08 -2.93
C SER A 71 -0.16 -15.17 -2.42
N THR A 72 -0.57 -15.36 -1.17
CA THR A 72 -1.48 -14.46 -0.47
C THR A 72 -0.81 -13.12 -0.15
N VAL A 73 -1.53 -12.04 -0.46
CA VAL A 73 -1.17 -10.67 -0.12
C VAL A 73 -2.33 -10.05 0.65
N SER A 74 -2.04 -9.56 1.86
CA SER A 74 -2.97 -8.81 2.68
C SER A 74 -2.74 -7.32 2.51
N LYS A 75 -3.76 -6.50 2.76
CA LYS A 75 -3.61 -5.05 2.90
C LYS A 75 -4.36 -4.54 4.11
N PHE A 76 -3.98 -3.34 4.54
CA PHE A 76 -4.80 -2.54 5.44
C PHE A 76 -5.04 -1.16 4.83
N GLY A 77 -6.27 -0.66 4.92
CA GLY A 77 -6.61 0.71 4.50
C GLY A 77 -7.82 1.23 5.25
N GLN A 78 -8.07 2.54 5.18
CA GLN A 78 -9.07 3.19 6.01
C GLN A 78 -10.51 2.75 5.70
N GLN A 79 -10.80 2.34 4.46
CA GLN A 79 -12.16 2.05 4.01
C GLN A 79 -12.51 0.57 4.16
N THR A 80 -11.69 -0.30 3.59
CA THR A 80 -11.96 -1.76 3.62
C THR A 80 -11.25 -2.47 4.75
N TYR A 81 -10.44 -1.74 5.55
CA TYR A 81 -9.64 -2.31 6.63
C TYR A 81 -8.75 -3.43 6.10
N TYR A 82 -8.77 -4.58 6.77
CA TYR A 82 -7.99 -5.76 6.44
C TYR A 82 -8.70 -6.64 5.42
N THR A 83 -8.11 -6.79 4.23
CA THR A 83 -8.55 -7.72 3.19
C THR A 83 -7.35 -8.48 2.62
N CYS A 84 -7.60 -9.62 1.99
CA CYS A 84 -6.57 -10.48 1.40
C CYS A 84 -6.92 -10.84 -0.05
N GLY A 85 -5.91 -11.01 -0.88
CA GLY A 85 -6.09 -11.55 -2.22
C GLY A 85 -4.92 -12.44 -2.61
N THR A 86 -5.00 -13.02 -3.79
CA THR A 86 -3.91 -13.79 -4.38
C THR A 86 -3.20 -12.96 -5.43
N LEU A 87 -1.86 -12.90 -5.39
CA LEU A 87 -1.06 -12.25 -6.42
C LEU A 87 -1.19 -13.03 -7.74
N THR A 88 -1.78 -12.42 -8.76
CA THR A 88 -2.04 -13.07 -10.06
C THR A 88 -1.18 -12.52 -11.19
N PHE A 89 -0.69 -11.28 -11.09
CA PHE A 89 0.13 -10.68 -12.13
C PHE A 89 1.14 -9.67 -11.56
N LYS A 90 2.34 -9.59 -12.16
CA LYS A 90 3.45 -8.75 -11.68
C LYS A 90 3.78 -7.59 -12.62
N GLU A 91 3.22 -7.59 -13.83
CA GLU A 91 3.59 -6.69 -14.92
C GLU A 91 2.44 -5.75 -15.30
N GLN A 92 1.67 -5.30 -14.31
CA GLN A 92 0.53 -4.43 -14.55
C GLN A 92 1.00 -3.02 -14.91
N THR A 93 0.38 -2.47 -15.97
CA THR A 93 0.39 -1.03 -16.28
C THR A 93 -0.91 -0.40 -15.83
N LEU A 94 -0.86 0.83 -15.33
CA LEU A 94 -2.00 1.57 -14.82
C LEU A 94 -2.18 2.85 -15.64
N SER A 95 -3.38 3.05 -16.18
CA SER A 95 -3.67 4.16 -17.10
C SER A 95 -3.59 5.54 -16.44
N TYR A 96 -3.72 5.61 -15.11
CA TYR A 96 -3.63 6.83 -14.32
C TYR A 96 -2.21 7.18 -13.87
N ILE A 97 -1.21 6.35 -14.20
CA ILE A 97 0.20 6.63 -13.90
C ILE A 97 0.88 7.16 -15.17
N THR A 98 1.50 8.34 -15.06
CA THR A 98 2.16 8.97 -16.20
C THR A 98 3.37 8.14 -16.64
N ASN A 99 3.47 7.82 -17.94
CA ASN A 99 4.54 6.96 -18.49
C ASN A 99 4.67 5.60 -17.79
N CYS A 100 3.54 5.02 -17.36
CA CYS A 100 3.51 3.81 -16.55
C CYS A 100 4.33 2.66 -17.15
N GLN A 101 5.22 2.10 -16.35
CA GLN A 101 5.99 0.90 -16.68
C GLN A 101 5.26 -0.36 -16.16
N PRO A 102 5.44 -1.54 -16.78
CA PRO A 102 4.77 -2.78 -16.41
C PRO A 102 5.36 -3.38 -15.13
N THR A 103 5.16 -2.71 -13.99
CA THR A 103 5.78 -3.06 -12.71
C THR A 103 4.85 -3.12 -11.54
N PHE A 104 3.59 -2.70 -11.71
CA PHE A 104 2.59 -2.81 -10.66
C PHE A 104 2.14 -4.26 -10.50
N MET A 105 1.76 -4.59 -9.27
CA MET A 105 1.38 -5.93 -8.86
C MET A 105 -0.14 -5.99 -8.79
N LYS A 106 -0.74 -7.07 -9.27
CA LYS A 106 -2.19 -7.28 -9.29
C LYS A 106 -2.55 -8.44 -8.38
N ILE A 107 -3.42 -8.20 -7.41
CA ILE A 107 -4.06 -9.27 -6.63
C ILE A 107 -5.54 -9.36 -6.96
N GLU A 108 -6.08 -10.57 -6.89
CA GLU A 108 -7.50 -10.86 -7.09
C GLU A 108 -8.12 -11.48 -5.84
N ASP A 109 -9.42 -11.25 -5.62
CA ASP A 109 -10.15 -11.86 -4.52
C ASP A 109 -10.35 -13.35 -4.78
N THR A 110 -9.60 -14.15 -4.04
CA THR A 110 -9.72 -15.61 -4.01
C THR A 110 -10.29 -16.13 -2.70
N PHE A 111 -10.66 -15.23 -1.79
CA PHE A 111 -11.20 -15.54 -0.47
C PHE A 111 -12.72 -15.39 -0.41
N GLY A 112 -13.34 -14.81 -1.45
CA GLY A 112 -14.79 -14.73 -1.61
C GLY A 112 -15.40 -13.67 -0.69
N TYR A 113 -14.75 -12.51 -0.59
CA TYR A 113 -15.31 -11.39 0.15
C TYR A 113 -16.62 -10.94 -0.51
N SER A 114 -17.60 -10.58 0.30
CA SER A 114 -18.85 -9.98 -0.18
C SER A 114 -18.70 -8.50 -0.57
N GLY A 115 -17.56 -7.90 -0.23
CA GLY A 115 -17.23 -6.50 -0.46
C GLY A 115 -15.87 -6.35 -1.16
N PRO A 116 -15.50 -5.12 -1.55
CA PRO A 116 -14.32 -4.93 -2.38
C PRO A 116 -13.02 -5.17 -1.60
N LEU A 117 -11.97 -5.64 -2.29
CA LEU A 117 -10.62 -5.76 -1.71
C LEU A 117 -10.09 -4.41 -1.23
N ALA A 118 -10.33 -3.35 -1.99
CA ALA A 118 -10.05 -1.98 -1.58
C ALA A 118 -11.08 -1.01 -2.15
N ALA A 119 -11.15 0.17 -1.56
CA ALA A 119 -12.01 1.27 -1.99
C ALA A 119 -11.23 2.60 -2.02
N PRO A 120 -11.74 3.63 -2.73
CA PRO A 120 -11.13 4.96 -2.69
C PRO A 120 -10.92 5.46 -1.26
N GLY A 121 -9.68 5.76 -0.89
CA GLY A 121 -9.27 6.06 0.50
C GLY A 121 -8.37 4.99 1.14
N ASP A 122 -8.25 3.81 0.51
CA ASP A 122 -7.24 2.81 0.89
C ASP A 122 -5.87 3.03 0.23
N SER A 123 -5.81 3.89 -0.80
CA SER A 123 -4.59 4.24 -1.52
C SER A 123 -3.50 4.73 -0.57
N GLY A 124 -2.28 4.22 -0.74
CA GLY A 124 -1.17 4.44 0.19
C GLY A 124 -1.09 3.45 1.36
N GLY A 125 -2.13 2.66 1.60
CA GLY A 125 -2.14 1.63 2.64
C GLY A 125 -1.15 0.50 2.36
N PRO A 126 -0.56 -0.14 3.39
CA PRO A 126 0.44 -1.18 3.21
C PRO A 126 -0.17 -2.46 2.63
N CYS A 127 0.56 -3.11 1.72
CA CYS A 127 0.38 -4.49 1.33
C CYS A 127 1.48 -5.35 1.97
N PHE A 128 1.13 -6.49 2.56
CA PHE A 128 2.02 -7.31 3.37
C PHE A 128 1.66 -8.80 3.35
N SER A 129 2.57 -9.65 3.81
CA SER A 129 2.32 -11.08 4.07
C SER A 129 3.07 -11.50 5.32
N GLY A 130 2.32 -11.88 6.37
CA GLY A 130 2.85 -11.92 7.73
C GLY A 130 3.58 -10.61 8.06
N SER A 131 4.70 -10.68 8.78
CA SER A 131 5.58 -9.55 9.14
C SER A 131 6.38 -8.91 7.98
N THR A 132 6.07 -9.24 6.73
CA THR A 132 6.86 -8.81 5.56
C THR A 132 6.11 -7.78 4.73
N ALA A 133 6.70 -6.59 4.55
CA ALA A 133 6.19 -5.57 3.63
C ALA A 133 6.34 -6.03 2.18
N LEU A 134 5.27 -5.93 1.38
CA LEU A 134 5.25 -6.31 -0.03
C LEU A 134 5.04 -5.11 -0.96
N GLY A 135 4.28 -4.11 -0.52
CA GLY A 135 4.00 -2.94 -1.34
C GLY A 135 3.12 -1.89 -0.69
N ILE A 136 2.69 -0.94 -1.53
CA ILE A 136 1.83 0.18 -1.18
C ILE A 136 0.65 0.17 -2.15
N THR A 137 -0.57 0.18 -1.60
CA THR A 137 -1.83 0.17 -2.36
C THR A 137 -1.87 1.37 -3.30
N SER A 138 -2.13 1.11 -4.59
CA SER A 138 -2.20 2.14 -5.63
C SER A 138 -3.64 2.39 -6.04
N GLY A 139 -4.34 1.35 -6.49
CA GLY A 139 -5.74 1.46 -6.90
C GLY A 139 -6.42 0.13 -7.09
N ILE A 140 -7.61 0.17 -7.69
CA ILE A 140 -8.53 -0.96 -7.81
C ILE A 140 -9.10 -1.07 -9.22
N SER A 141 -9.62 -2.25 -9.55
CA SER A 141 -10.46 -2.45 -10.75
C SER A 141 -11.67 -3.31 -10.39
N GLY A 142 -12.85 -2.70 -10.36
CA GLY A 142 -14.03 -3.36 -9.81
C GLY A 142 -13.86 -3.63 -8.31
N ASN A 143 -14.58 -4.63 -7.80
CA ASN A 143 -14.52 -4.98 -6.38
C ASN A 143 -13.40 -5.98 -6.06
N ASP A 144 -13.01 -6.79 -7.04
CA ASP A 144 -12.27 -8.02 -6.77
C ASP A 144 -10.79 -7.91 -7.14
N VAL A 145 -10.32 -6.73 -7.57
CA VAL A 145 -8.94 -6.51 -8.01
C VAL A 145 -8.32 -5.32 -7.30
N LEU A 146 -7.12 -5.53 -6.75
CA LEU A 146 -6.27 -4.49 -6.20
C LEU A 146 -4.92 -4.45 -6.92
N TYR A 147 -4.43 -3.23 -7.12
CA TYR A 147 -3.09 -2.96 -7.63
C TYR A 147 -2.23 -2.32 -6.54
N TYR A 148 -0.96 -2.73 -6.47
CA TYR A 148 0.01 -2.11 -5.57
C TYR A 148 1.35 -1.85 -6.24
N MET A 149 2.00 -0.78 -5.81
CA MET A 149 3.40 -0.52 -6.10
C MET A 149 4.25 -1.43 -5.22
N ALA A 150 5.22 -2.15 -5.80
CA ALA A 150 6.10 -3.02 -5.02
C ALA A 150 6.98 -2.22 -4.04
N ILE A 151 7.21 -2.77 -2.85
CA ILE A 151 7.83 -2.03 -1.74
C ILE A 151 9.25 -1.56 -2.05
N ASN A 152 10.00 -2.30 -2.87
CA ASN A 152 11.36 -1.98 -3.25
C ASN A 152 11.48 -0.77 -4.19
N TYR A 153 10.37 -0.14 -4.60
CA TYR A 153 10.41 1.14 -5.33
C TYR A 153 10.27 2.36 -4.41
N VAL A 154 10.04 2.16 -3.11
CA VAL A 154 9.91 3.28 -2.16
C VAL A 154 11.24 4.03 -1.97
N ASP A 155 12.37 3.38 -2.23
CA ASP A 155 13.71 3.98 -2.21
C ASP A 155 13.88 5.07 -3.28
N GLY A 156 13.19 4.97 -4.41
CA GLY A 156 13.20 5.96 -5.48
C GLY A 156 12.54 7.30 -5.13
N ILE A 157 11.88 7.39 -3.97
CA ILE A 157 11.45 8.65 -3.36
C ILE A 157 12.30 9.04 -2.13
N GLY A 158 13.47 8.43 -1.95
CA GLY A 158 14.45 8.80 -0.92
C GLY A 158 14.10 8.33 0.50
N VAL A 159 13.23 7.33 0.65
CA VAL A 159 12.86 6.77 1.97
C VAL A 159 13.05 5.26 2.00
N SER A 160 13.15 4.69 3.20
CA SER A 160 13.25 3.25 3.42
C SER A 160 12.15 2.75 4.34
N VAL A 161 11.80 1.46 4.23
CA VAL A 161 10.89 0.81 5.16
C VAL A 161 11.56 0.65 6.53
N LEU A 162 10.85 1.00 7.59
CA LEU A 162 11.27 0.73 8.96
C LEU A 162 10.96 -0.73 9.31
N THR A 163 11.99 -1.55 9.52
CA THR A 163 11.86 -2.99 9.86
C THR A 163 12.32 -3.32 11.28
N SER A 164 12.80 -2.33 12.03
CA SER A 164 13.15 -2.43 13.44
C SER A 164 12.79 -1.11 14.15
N PRO A 165 12.49 -1.14 15.46
CA PRO A 165 12.27 0.06 16.26
C PRO A 165 13.47 1.01 16.28
#